data_AF-A0A964GIT1-F1
#
_entry.id   AF-A0A964GIT1-F1
#
_cell.length_a   1.000
_cell.length_b   1.000
_cell.length_c   1.000
_cell.angle_alpha   90.00
_cell.angle_beta   90.00
_cell.angle_gamma   90.00
#
_symmetry.space_group_name_H-M   'P 1'
#
loop_
_entity.id
_entity.type
_entity.pdbx_description
1 polymer ?
#
loop_
_entity_poly.entity_id
_entity_poly.type
_entity_poly.pdbx_seq_one_letter_code
_entity_poly.pdbx_strand_id
1 'polypeptide(L)' 'MPDQNSPNGCFQRHGYTVVRTPRKSGAGHHRAIYDPDGQQVLNRAGYDAELQFCTEHRLLLEEAQAPLQTA' A
#
# COMPACT_ATOMS: atom_id res chain seq x y z
N MET A 1 3.24 13.51 -8.36
CA MET A 1 2.15 12.54 -8.07
C MET A 1 2.80 11.27 -7.54
N PRO A 2 2.19 10.52 -6.60
CA PRO A 2 2.72 9.23 -6.20
C PRO A 2 2.81 8.30 -7.41
N ASP A 3 3.84 7.46 -7.45
CA ASP A 3 3.92 6.38 -8.44
C ASP A 3 2.63 5.55 -8.33
N GLN A 4 1.99 5.36 -9.48
CA GLN A 4 0.69 4.70 -9.60
C GLN A 4 0.71 3.26 -9.12
N ASN A 5 1.87 2.60 -9.17
CA ASN A 5 2.10 1.23 -8.67
C ASN A 5 2.95 1.21 -7.39
N SER A 6 2.96 2.31 -6.62
CA SER A 6 3.41 2.31 -5.23
C SER A 6 2.24 2.04 -4.28
N PRO A 7 2.52 1.62 -3.03
CA PRO A 7 1.49 1.52 -1.99
C PRO A 7 0.63 2.78 -1.85
N ASN A 8 1.24 3.97 -1.94
CA ASN A 8 0.49 5.23 -1.84
C ASN A 8 -0.49 5.40 -3.02
N GLY A 9 -0.04 5.09 -4.24
CA GLY A 9 -0.88 5.19 -5.44
C GLY A 9 -2.02 4.18 -5.44
N CYS A 10 -1.73 2.94 -5.05
CA CYS A 10 -2.69 1.86 -4.83
C CYS A 10 -3.78 2.29 -3.82
N PHE A 11 -3.39 2.62 -2.59
CA PHE A 11 -4.35 2.96 -1.53
C PHE A 11 -5.21 4.17 -1.88
N GLN A 12 -4.60 5.23 -2.42
CA GLN A 12 -5.32 6.45 -2.78
C GLN A 12 -6.39 6.19 -3.84
N ARG A 13 -6.09 5.37 -4.85
CA ARG A 13 -7.02 5.07 -5.96
C ARG A 13 -8.27 4.32 -5.50
N HIS A 14 -8.11 3.47 -4.50
CA HIS A 14 -9.17 2.59 -4.02
C HIS A 14 -9.84 3.09 -2.72
N GLY A 15 -9.61 4.34 -2.34
CA GLY A 15 -10.28 4.98 -1.20
C GLY A 15 -9.76 4.56 0.18
N TYR A 16 -8.60 3.92 0.24
CA TYR A 16 -7.98 3.57 1.52
C TYR A 16 -7.41 4.82 2.20
N THR A 17 -7.49 4.84 3.53
CA THR A 17 -6.92 5.92 4.35
C THR A 17 -5.57 5.50 4.92
N VAL A 18 -4.55 6.34 4.73
CA VAL A 18 -3.19 6.13 5.28
C VAL A 18 -2.93 7.10 6.43
N VAL A 19 -2.91 6.59 7.66
CA VAL A 19 -2.56 7.37 8.86
C VAL A 19 -1.08 7.20 9.16
N ARG A 20 -0.36 8.31 9.38
CA ARG A 20 1.07 8.32 9.71
C ARG A 20 1.28 8.81 11.13
N THR A 21 1.86 7.96 11.98
CA THR A 21 2.19 8.29 13.37
C THR A 21 3.70 8.34 13.53
N PRO A 22 4.29 9.43 14.03
CA PRO A 22 5.73 9.48 14.31
C PRO A 22 6.19 8.31 15.19
N ARG A 23 7.37 7.78 14.93
CA ARG A 23 7.97 6.76 15.80
C ARG A 23 8.33 7.39 17.15
N LYS A 24 8.19 6.63 18.24
CA LYS A 24 8.58 7.09 19.59
C LYS A 24 10.07 7.37 19.70
N SER A 25 10.89 6.68 18.89
CA SER A 25 12.32 6.87 18.79
C SER A 25 12.79 6.60 17.35
N GLY A 26 13.85 7.30 16.94
CA GLY A 26 14.41 7.22 15.60
C GLY A 26 13.64 8.02 14.55
N ALA A 27 14.19 8.09 13.33
CA ALA A 27 13.56 8.78 12.21
C ALA A 27 12.38 7.97 11.64
N GLY A 28 11.38 8.68 11.10
CA GLY A 28 10.29 8.09 10.31
C GLY A 28 8.96 7.94 11.04
N HIS A 29 8.02 7.25 10.36
CA HIS A 29 6.63 7.08 10.81
C HIS A 29 6.24 5.60 10.79
N HIS A 30 5.31 5.24 11.67
CA HIS A 30 4.47 4.08 11.52
C HIS A 30 3.26 4.45 10.65
N ARG A 31 2.79 3.49 9.86
CA ARG A 31 1.59 3.63 9.05
C ARG A 31 0.51 2.68 9.55
N ALA A 32 -0.73 3.16 9.58
CA ALA A 32 -1.93 2.35 9.70
C ALA A 32 -2.77 2.61 8.45
N ILE A 33 -3.24 1.53 7.82
CA ILE A 33 -4.03 1.58 6.60
C ILE A 33 -5.43 1.10 6.93
N TYR A 34 -6.43 1.90 6.55
CA TYR A 34 -7.84 1.62 6.75
C TYR A 34 -8.51 1.49 5.39
N ASP A 35 -9.41 0.51 5.26
CA ASP A 35 -10.26 0.38 4.08
C ASP A 35 -11.33 1.49 4.02
N PRO A 36 -12.11 1.57 2.93
CA PRO A 36 -13.17 2.58 2.79
C PRO A 36 -14.27 2.51 3.86
N ASP A 37 -14.46 1.35 4.50
CA ASP A 37 -15.42 1.15 5.60
C ASP A 37 -14.83 1.54 6.96
N GLY A 38 -13.56 1.96 7.00
CA GLY A 38 -12.86 2.37 8.20
C GLY A 38 -12.27 1.21 9.02
N GLN A 39 -12.25 -0.01 8.49
CA GLN A 39 -11.59 -1.15 9.13
C GLN A 39 -10.09 -1.09 8.91
N GLN A 40 -9.32 -1.34 9.97
CA GLN A 40 -7.87 -1.36 9.88
C GLN A 40 -7.39 -2.66 9.22
N VAL A 41 -6.81 -2.55 8.02
CA VAL A 41 -6.30 -3.71 7.25
C VAL A 41 -4.80 -3.92 7.40
N LEU A 42 -4.03 -2.86 7.70
CA LEU A 42 -2.60 -2.96 7.98
C LEU A 42 -2.21 -2.08 9.17
N ASN A 43 -1.27 -2.57 9.98
CA ASN A 43 -0.73 -1.84 11.13
C ASN A 43 0.79 -1.96 11.18
N ARG A 44 1.48 -0.81 11.22
CA ARG A 44 2.95 -0.71 11.25
C ARG A 44 3.65 -1.50 10.13
N ALA A 45 2.96 -1.70 9.00
CA ALA A 45 3.51 -2.37 7.83
C ALA A 45 4.65 -1.53 7.23
N GLY A 46 5.69 -2.23 6.76
CA GLY A 46 6.73 -1.66 5.91
C GLY A 46 6.28 -1.59 4.46
N TYR A 47 7.11 -0.99 3.60
CA TYR A 47 6.83 -0.85 2.17
C TYR A 47 6.48 -2.19 1.50
N ASP A 48 7.29 -3.23 1.71
CA ASP A 48 7.10 -4.54 1.07
C ASP A 48 5.77 -5.19 1.46
N ALA A 49 5.38 -5.10 2.73
CA ALA A 49 4.12 -5.64 3.22
C ALA A 49 2.92 -4.87 2.65
N GLU A 50 3.02 -3.55 2.52
CA GLU A 50 1.99 -2.74 1.86
C GLU A 50 1.88 -3.07 0.36
N LEU A 51 3.01 -3.30 -0.32
CA LEU A 51 3.03 -3.66 -1.74
C LEU A 51 2.48 -5.07 -1.98
N GLN A 52 2.83 -6.03 -1.12
CA GLN A 52 2.29 -7.38 -1.15
C GLN A 52 0.76 -7.36 -0.99
N PHE A 53 0.25 -6.60 -0.02
CA PHE A 53 -1.19 -6.41 0.15
C PHE A 53 -1.86 -5.87 -1.13
N CYS A 54 -1.30 -4.81 -1.73
CA CYS A 54 -1.81 -4.26 -2.98
C CYS A 54 -1.79 -5.28 -4.13
N THR A 55 -0.82 -6.20 -4.15
CA THR A 55 -0.73 -7.26 -5.15
C THR A 55 -1.78 -8.35 -4.94
N GLU A 56 -1.89 -8.87 -3.71
CA GLU A 56 -2.81 -9.95 -3.34
C GLU A 56 -4.28 -9.54 -3.52
N HIS A 57 -4.59 -8.26 -3.22
CA HIS A 57 -5.92 -7.69 -3.40
C HIS A 57 -6.16 -7.12 -4.80
N ARG A 58 -5.22 -7.31 -5.75
CA ARG A 58 -5.30 -6.81 -7.14
C ARG A 58 -5.63 -5.31 -7.24
N LEU A 59 -5.00 -4.52 -6.38
CA LEU A 59 -5.17 -3.08 -6.30
C LEU A 59 -4.17 -2.30 -7.17
N LEU A 60 -3.12 -2.98 -7.66
CA LEU A 60 -2.17 -2.44 -8.64
C LEU A 60 -2.79 -2.41 -10.06
N LEU A 61 -2.28 -1.54 -10.94
CA LEU A 61 -2.74 -1.48 -12.33
C LEU A 61 -2.16 -2.65 -13.16
N GLU A 62 -2.95 -3.19 -14.10
CA GLU A 62 -2.60 -4.38 -14.93
C GLU A 62 -1.29 -4.26 -15.72
N GLU A 63 -0.85 -3.04 -16.09
CA GLU A 63 0.46 -2.85 -16.75
C GLU A 63 1.66 -3.25 -15.88
N ALA A 64 1.48 -3.41 -14.55
CA ALA A 64 2.48 -3.98 -13.65
C ALA A 64 2.31 -5.49 -13.40
N GLN A 65 1.26 -6.12 -13.92
CA GLN A 65 0.96 -7.55 -13.79
C GLN A 65 1.28 -8.32 -15.08
N ALA A 66 2.21 -7.83 -15.90
CA ALA A 66 2.64 -8.55 -17.09
C ALA A 66 3.00 -9.99 -16.70
N PRO A 67 2.34 -11.02 -17.28
CA PRO A 67 2.77 -12.38 -17.07
C PRO A 67 4.22 -12.47 -17.54
N LEU A 68 5.09 -13.08 -16.73
CA LEU A 68 6.37 -13.56 -17.23
C LEU A 68 6.06 -14.51 -18.39
N GLN A 69 6.06 -13.98 -19.62
CA GLN A 69 6.15 -14.81 -20.82
C GLN A 69 7.55 -15.41 -20.77
N THR A 70 7.65 -16.62 -20.23
CA THR A 70 8.79 -17.51 -20.45
C THR A 70 8.90 -17.71 -21.96
N ALA A 71 10.00 -17.19 -22.51
CA ALA A 71 10.48 -17.45 -23.86
C ALA A 71 10.94 -18.90 -24.02
#